data_AF-A0A9W9Y1T0-F1
#
_entry.id   AF-A0A9W9Y1T0-F1
#
_cell.length_a   1.000
_cell.length_b   1.000
_cell.length_c   1.000
_cell.angle_alpha   90.00
_cell.angle_beta   90.00
_cell.angle_gamma   90.00
#
_symmetry.space_group_name_H-M   'P 1'
#
loop_
_entity.id
_entity.type
_entity.pdbx_description
1 polymer ?
#
loop_
_entity_poly.entity_id
_entity_poly.type
_entity_poly.pdbx_seq_one_letter_code
_entity_poly.pdbx_strand_id
1 'polypeptide(L)'
;MDLNTTDLETADFVLQTALQEVEELLRSSSRNGNYRRVRIDDRNRALLQWRTDLRVRRRTQQDRRAAIQISRQSRFSQAAIIRDIRNRELNRAPAPNPDAQVQARQRADVTSTATVPPSGVLRECVACSDSHPESNMIENSCSHVYCQGCVIRLLQNSLADESLFPPRCCRLPLPLGSARGIIDDALWERFEEKSIEHGDQSRTYCSNPACSRYILPTDVHGTIGTCRSCNQQTCTHCKRTTHQGECVDNRAEVLELARAEGWQRCSNCSHLVELHSGCNHITCRCQHEFCYVCAIPWKQCECAHWDEARLQERAELIAARNQRVHPPPMIAITMLCGKGSISPLNVRNVATGCLISFSNAGIVDSKPAGIAECIGSN
;
A
#
# COMPACT_ATOMS: atom_id res chain seq x y z
N MET A 1 -2.15 28.40 -14.01
CA MET A 1 -3.32 27.51 -14.15
C MET A 1 -2.97 26.23 -13.42
N ASP A 2 -3.70 25.91 -12.35
CA ASP A 2 -3.38 24.76 -11.49
C ASP A 2 -3.85 23.45 -12.16
N LEU A 3 -2.90 22.64 -12.64
CA LEU A 3 -3.13 21.34 -13.30
C LEU A 3 -4.09 20.41 -12.54
N ASN A 4 -4.12 20.52 -11.20
CA ASN A 4 -4.97 19.67 -10.35
C ASN A 4 -6.45 20.13 -10.32
N THR A 5 -6.74 21.37 -10.71
CA THR A 5 -8.12 21.91 -10.72
C THR A 5 -8.82 21.56 -12.03
N THR A 6 -8.08 21.56 -13.14
CA THR A 6 -8.55 21.17 -14.48
C THR A 6 -8.94 19.69 -14.54
N ASP A 7 -8.22 18.82 -13.81
CA ASP A 7 -8.54 17.38 -13.74
C ASP A 7 -9.85 17.12 -13.00
N LEU A 8 -10.13 17.91 -11.96
CA LEU A 8 -11.39 17.81 -11.21
C LEU A 8 -12.56 18.32 -12.03
N GLU A 9 -12.43 19.46 -12.73
CA GLU A 9 -13.51 19.98 -13.59
C GLU A 9 -13.84 19.01 -14.74
N THR A 10 -12.81 18.41 -15.33
CA THR A 10 -12.97 17.37 -16.34
C THR A 10 -13.72 16.16 -15.79
N ALA A 11 -13.41 15.74 -14.56
CA ALA A 11 -14.10 14.63 -13.90
C ALA A 11 -15.58 14.93 -13.59
N ASP A 12 -15.93 16.15 -13.14
CA ASP A 12 -17.35 16.54 -12.94
C ASP A 12 -18.12 16.51 -14.26
N PHE A 13 -17.51 17.03 -15.33
CA PHE A 13 -18.13 17.07 -16.66
C PHE A 13 -18.41 15.66 -17.21
N VAL A 14 -17.46 14.73 -17.06
CA VAL A 14 -17.65 13.32 -17.47
C VAL A 14 -18.78 12.68 -16.67
N LEU A 15 -18.82 12.88 -15.35
CA LEU A 15 -19.87 12.32 -14.48
C LEU A 15 -21.25 12.92 -14.79
N GLN A 16 -21.31 14.22 -15.10
CA GLN A 16 -22.53 14.90 -15.51
C GLN A 16 -23.05 14.38 -16.85
N THR A 17 -22.15 14.18 -17.82
CA THR A 17 -22.51 13.66 -19.15
C THR A 17 -23.07 12.24 -19.04
N ALA A 18 -22.38 11.35 -18.32
CA ALA A 18 -22.85 9.99 -18.06
C ALA A 18 -24.22 9.96 -17.34
N LEU A 19 -24.45 10.87 -16.38
CA LEU A 19 -25.74 10.97 -15.70
C LEU A 19 -26.86 11.36 -16.67
N GLN A 20 -26.60 12.29 -17.58
CA GLN A 20 -27.57 12.75 -18.57
C GLN A 20 -27.97 11.63 -19.55
N GLU A 21 -26.99 10.82 -19.99
CA GLU A 21 -27.24 9.65 -20.84
C GLU A 21 -28.15 8.63 -20.14
N VAL A 22 -27.89 8.30 -18.87
CA VAL A 22 -28.73 7.38 -18.11
C VAL A 22 -30.15 7.92 -17.92
N GLU A 23 -30.30 9.22 -17.69
CA GLU A 23 -31.62 9.84 -17.58
C GLU A 23 -32.40 9.82 -18.89
N GLU A 24 -31.74 9.97 -20.04
CA GLU A 24 -32.36 9.85 -21.36
C GLU A 24 -32.79 8.41 -21.67
N LEU A 25 -31.97 7.42 -21.30
CA LEU A 25 -32.32 6.00 -21.39
C LEU A 25 -33.56 5.65 -20.54
N LEU A 26 -33.66 6.22 -19.34
CA LEU A 26 -34.84 6.05 -18.49
C LEU A 26 -36.09 6.73 -19.07
N ARG A 27 -35.96 7.91 -19.68
CA ARG A 27 -37.09 8.61 -20.34
C ARG A 27 -37.59 7.86 -21.56
N SER A 28 -36.69 7.32 -22.39
CA SER A 28 -37.05 6.55 -23.59
C SER A 28 -37.71 5.20 -23.25
N SER A 29 -37.31 4.54 -22.15
CA SER A 29 -37.99 3.35 -21.62
C SER A 29 -39.46 3.61 -21.23
N SER A 30 -39.81 4.83 -20.79
CA SER A 30 -41.17 5.17 -20.36
C SER A 30 -42.15 5.37 -21.53
N ARG A 31 -41.65 5.69 -22.73
CA ARG A 31 -42.48 5.96 -23.92
C ARG A 31 -42.97 4.70 -24.65
N ASN A 32 -42.32 3.55 -24.47
CA ASN A 32 -42.64 2.29 -25.17
C ASN A 32 -43.59 1.37 -24.38
N GLY A 33 -44.50 1.94 -23.60
CA GLY A 33 -45.32 1.23 -22.60
C GLY A 33 -46.42 0.29 -23.12
N ASN A 34 -46.36 -0.26 -24.33
CA ASN A 34 -47.49 -1.01 -24.91
C ASN A 34 -47.17 -2.37 -25.57
N TYR A 35 -46.13 -3.10 -25.13
CA TYR A 35 -46.09 -4.57 -25.27
C TYR A 35 -44.96 -5.18 -24.42
N ARG A 36 -45.27 -6.25 -23.67
CA ARG A 36 -44.38 -7.12 -22.84
C ARG A 36 -44.02 -6.65 -21.42
N ARG A 37 -44.85 -7.08 -20.48
CA ARG A 37 -44.78 -6.80 -19.05
C ARG A 37 -43.84 -7.71 -18.21
N VAL A 38 -42.89 -8.45 -18.80
CA VAL A 38 -42.12 -9.47 -18.01
C VAL A 38 -40.60 -9.47 -18.26
N ARG A 39 -40.03 -8.53 -19.03
CA ARG A 39 -38.55 -8.44 -19.24
C ARG A 39 -37.97 -7.02 -19.15
N ILE A 40 -38.79 -6.05 -18.74
CA ILE A 40 -38.46 -4.61 -18.71
C ILE A 40 -38.06 -4.14 -17.28
N ASP A 41 -38.20 -4.99 -16.26
CA ASP A 41 -37.90 -4.60 -14.87
C ASP A 41 -36.39 -4.53 -14.58
N ASP A 42 -35.62 -5.57 -14.91
CA ASP A 42 -34.20 -5.63 -14.56
C ASP A 42 -33.35 -4.53 -15.21
N ARG A 43 -33.65 -4.16 -16.47
CA ARG A 43 -32.95 -3.07 -17.17
C ARG A 43 -33.23 -1.72 -16.53
N ASN A 44 -34.49 -1.41 -16.23
CA ASN A 44 -34.85 -0.13 -15.62
C ASN A 44 -34.37 -0.05 -14.17
N ARG A 45 -34.37 -1.18 -13.43
CA ARG A 45 -33.75 -1.29 -12.11
C ARG A 45 -32.24 -1.05 -12.17
N ALA A 46 -31.53 -1.64 -13.13
CA ALA A 46 -30.11 -1.41 -13.33
C ALA A 46 -29.80 0.06 -13.69
N LEU A 47 -30.60 0.68 -14.57
CA LEU A 47 -30.44 2.10 -14.91
C LEU A 47 -30.76 3.03 -13.72
N LEU A 48 -31.76 2.71 -12.91
CA LEU A 48 -32.07 3.45 -11.68
C LEU A 48 -30.92 3.36 -10.68
N GLN A 49 -30.33 2.17 -10.50
CA GLN A 49 -29.19 1.94 -9.63
C GLN A 49 -27.94 2.68 -10.14
N TRP A 50 -27.67 2.63 -11.45
CA TRP A 50 -26.55 3.34 -12.05
C TRP A 50 -26.72 4.87 -11.94
N ARG A 51 -27.94 5.38 -12.12
CA ARG A 51 -28.26 6.80 -11.87
C ARG A 51 -27.95 7.21 -10.44
N THR A 52 -28.32 6.38 -9.45
CA THR A 52 -28.00 6.67 -8.04
C THR A 52 -26.49 6.67 -7.77
N ASP A 53 -25.76 5.71 -8.34
CA ASP A 53 -24.30 5.63 -8.20
C ASP A 53 -23.60 6.85 -8.83
N LEU A 54 -23.97 7.24 -10.05
CA LEU A 54 -23.43 8.43 -10.72
C LEU A 54 -23.71 9.72 -9.91
N ARG A 55 -24.90 9.85 -9.30
CA ARG A 55 -25.22 10.99 -8.42
C ARG A 55 -24.33 11.04 -7.17
N VAL A 56 -24.06 9.88 -6.56
CA VAL A 56 -23.18 9.79 -5.39
C VAL A 56 -21.75 10.16 -5.78
N ARG A 57 -21.21 9.57 -6.86
CA ARG A 57 -19.86 9.88 -7.34
C ARG A 57 -19.67 11.35 -7.67
N ARG A 58 -20.67 11.96 -8.34
CA ARG A 58 -20.66 13.38 -8.66
C ARG A 58 -20.67 14.24 -7.39
N ARG A 59 -21.51 13.91 -6.41
CA ARG A 59 -21.52 14.59 -5.10
C ARG A 59 -20.15 14.51 -4.42
N THR A 60 -19.56 13.32 -4.33
CA THR A 60 -18.22 13.13 -3.75
C THR A 60 -17.14 13.96 -4.47
N GLN A 61 -17.22 14.05 -5.81
CA GLN A 61 -16.32 14.87 -6.60
C GLN A 61 -16.51 16.37 -6.32
N GLN A 62 -17.76 16.83 -6.19
CA GLN A 62 -18.09 18.21 -5.83
C GLN A 62 -17.65 18.55 -4.40
N ASP A 63 -17.85 17.64 -3.44
CA ASP A 63 -17.40 17.79 -2.05
C ASP A 63 -15.87 17.92 -1.98
N ARG A 64 -15.14 17.11 -2.75
CA ARG A 64 -13.67 17.21 -2.88
C ARG A 64 -13.24 18.57 -3.43
N ARG A 65 -13.93 19.07 -4.46
CA ARG A 65 -13.67 20.40 -5.03
C ARG A 65 -13.94 21.51 -4.01
N ALA A 66 -15.05 21.45 -3.30
CA ALA A 66 -15.41 22.41 -2.26
C ALA A 66 -14.39 22.41 -1.12
N ALA A 67 -13.94 21.24 -0.67
CA ALA A 67 -12.91 21.11 0.37
C ALA A 67 -11.58 21.78 -0.04
N ILE A 68 -11.16 21.58 -1.30
CA ILE A 68 -9.95 22.23 -1.84
C ILE A 68 -10.14 23.75 -1.88
N GLN A 69 -11.32 24.23 -2.28
CA GLN A 69 -11.62 25.66 -2.34
C GLN A 69 -11.65 26.31 -0.95
N ILE A 70 -12.27 25.65 0.05
CA ILE A 70 -12.27 26.07 1.44
C ILE A 70 -10.83 26.12 1.97
N SER A 71 -10.02 25.08 1.73
CA SER A 71 -8.62 25.06 2.12
C SER A 71 -7.82 26.24 1.53
N ARG A 72 -8.04 26.57 0.26
CA ARG A 72 -7.44 27.76 -0.38
C ARG A 72 -7.90 29.06 0.30
N GLN A 73 -9.20 29.24 0.53
CA GLN A 73 -9.74 30.45 1.17
C GLN A 73 -9.28 30.61 2.63
N SER A 74 -9.18 29.51 3.39
CA SER A 74 -8.64 29.51 4.75
C SER A 74 -7.15 29.89 4.76
N ARG A 75 -6.35 29.41 3.79
CA ARG A 75 -4.94 29.82 3.62
C ARG A 75 -4.81 31.32 3.30
N PHE A 76 -5.66 31.87 2.44
CA PHE A 76 -5.69 33.31 2.15
C PHE A 76 -6.11 34.14 3.39
N SER A 77 -7.06 33.63 4.17
CA SER A 77 -7.49 34.27 5.41
C SER A 77 -6.38 34.26 6.47
N GLN A 78 -5.65 33.16 6.60
CA GLN A 78 -4.45 33.08 7.46
C GLN A 78 -3.36 34.05 7.02
N ALA A 79 -3.07 34.15 5.72
CA ALA A 79 -2.08 35.10 5.19
C ALA A 79 -2.44 36.56 5.51
N ALA A 80 -3.73 36.92 5.43
CA ALA A 80 -4.21 38.25 5.79
C ALA A 80 -4.05 38.54 7.30
N ILE A 81 -4.34 37.56 8.16
CA ILE A 81 -4.16 37.66 9.61
C ILE A 81 -2.68 37.83 9.97
N ILE A 82 -1.80 37.02 9.37
CA ILE A 82 -0.34 37.10 9.58
C ILE A 82 0.19 38.48 9.16
N ARG A 83 -0.31 39.03 8.05
CA ARG A 83 0.08 40.37 7.59
C ARG A 83 -0.38 41.46 8.56
N ASP A 84 -1.59 41.36 9.12
CA ASP A 84 -2.11 42.32 10.09
C ASP A 84 -1.33 42.30 11.40
N ILE A 85 -0.97 41.11 11.90
CA ILE A 85 -0.11 40.95 13.08
C ILE A 85 1.24 41.64 12.86
N ARG A 86 1.91 41.35 11.73
CA ARG A 86 3.20 41.98 11.38
C ARG A 86 3.08 43.50 11.29
N ASN A 87 2.01 44.03 10.70
CA ASN A 87 1.81 45.48 10.59
C ASN A 87 1.56 46.14 11.95
N ARG A 88 0.89 45.46 12.88
CA ARG A 88 0.70 45.95 14.27
C ARG A 88 2.01 45.94 15.06
N GLU A 89 2.89 44.98 14.81
CA GLU A 89 4.21 44.91 15.41
C GLU A 89 5.15 46.01 14.89
N LEU A 90 5.14 46.27 13.57
CA LEU A 90 5.97 47.32 12.96
C LEU A 90 5.54 48.74 13.34
N ASN A 91 4.25 48.96 13.64
CA ASN A 91 3.71 50.27 14.02
C ASN A 91 3.69 50.53 15.54
N ARG A 92 4.21 49.60 16.36
CA ARG A 92 4.38 49.84 17.80
C ARG A 92 5.61 50.73 18.02
N ALA A 93 5.39 52.03 18.22
CA ALA A 93 6.44 52.91 18.73
C ALA A 93 6.86 52.43 20.14
N PRO A 94 8.16 52.46 20.48
CA PRO A 94 8.61 52.15 21.83
C PRO A 94 8.00 53.16 22.81
N ALA A 95 7.44 52.67 23.91
CA ALA A 95 7.00 53.55 25.00
C ALA A 95 8.23 54.32 25.55
N PRO A 96 8.13 55.64 25.79
CA PRO A 96 9.23 56.36 26.42
C PRO A 96 9.37 55.88 27.88
N ASN A 97 10.60 55.53 28.24
CA ASN A 97 10.98 55.03 29.56
C ASN A 97 10.93 56.16 30.61
N PRO A 98 10.11 56.06 31.69
CA PRO A 98 10.01 57.14 32.68
C PRO A 98 11.16 57.18 33.71
N ASP A 99 11.93 56.11 33.92
CA ASP A 99 12.79 56.02 35.10
C ASP A 99 14.25 55.74 34.74
N ALA A 100 14.88 56.77 34.16
CA ALA A 100 16.33 56.92 34.15
C ALA A 100 16.76 57.89 35.25
N GLN A 101 16.45 57.58 36.52
CA GLN A 101 17.10 58.17 37.69
C GLN A 101 16.75 57.36 38.94
N VAL A 102 17.73 57.19 39.83
CA VAL A 102 17.66 56.49 41.12
C VAL A 102 18.09 55.01 41.07
N GLN A 103 19.38 54.80 40.77
CA GLN A 103 20.13 53.69 41.38
C GLN A 103 21.09 54.26 42.43
N ALA A 104 20.70 54.17 43.70
CA ALA A 104 21.64 54.08 44.80
C ALA A 104 20.88 53.68 46.08
N ARG A 105 20.81 52.37 46.34
CA ARG A 105 21.15 51.72 47.62
C ARG A 105 20.41 50.39 47.80
N GLN A 106 21.21 49.38 48.16
CA GLN A 106 20.86 48.19 48.95
C GLN A 106 20.33 46.93 48.22
N ARG A 107 21.32 46.07 47.91
CA ARG A 107 21.47 44.66 48.32
C ARG A 107 20.24 43.73 48.34
N ALA A 108 20.51 42.56 47.74
CA ALA A 108 19.95 41.23 47.99
C ALA A 108 18.54 40.96 47.47
N ASP A 109 18.45 40.27 46.33
CA ASP A 109 18.10 38.85 46.36
C ASP A 109 18.49 38.18 45.03
N VAL A 110 19.00 36.95 45.13
CA VAL A 110 19.36 36.11 44.00
C VAL A 110 18.09 35.40 43.56
N THR A 111 17.51 35.78 42.44
CA THR A 111 16.55 34.92 41.74
C THR A 111 16.75 35.05 40.24
N SER A 112 17.22 33.94 39.67
CA SER A 112 17.36 33.66 38.25
C SER A 112 16.12 34.10 37.46
N THR A 113 16.30 35.11 36.59
CA THR A 113 15.38 35.35 35.49
C THR A 113 15.90 34.62 34.26
N ALA A 114 15.18 33.58 33.89
CA ALA A 114 15.36 32.87 32.63
C ALA A 114 15.19 33.86 31.47
N THR A 115 16.23 33.97 30.66
CA THR A 115 16.26 34.75 29.44
C THR A 115 15.29 34.11 28.44
N VAL A 116 14.26 34.84 28.02
CA VAL A 116 13.41 34.44 26.90
C VAL A 116 14.29 34.37 25.65
N PRO A 117 14.44 33.21 24.98
CA PRO A 117 15.24 33.13 23.76
C PRO A 117 14.51 33.86 22.61
N PRO A 118 15.26 34.39 21.63
CA PRO A 118 14.69 35.08 20.47
C PRO A 118 13.79 34.13 19.68
N SER A 119 12.64 34.63 19.22
CA SER A 119 11.68 33.92 18.38
C SER A 119 12.38 33.31 17.16
N GLY A 120 12.65 32.01 17.22
CA GLY A 120 13.42 31.28 16.20
C GLY A 120 12.67 31.12 14.88
N VAL A 121 13.42 30.94 13.79
CA VAL A 121 12.88 30.59 12.46
C VAL A 121 12.10 29.28 12.56
N LEU A 122 10.89 29.26 12.02
CA LEU A 122 10.04 28.06 11.94
C LEU A 122 10.16 27.41 10.55
N ARG A 123 10.10 26.08 10.51
CA ARG A 123 10.07 25.27 9.28
C ARG A 123 8.92 24.27 9.34
N GLU A 124 8.31 23.99 8.20
CA GLU A 124 7.21 23.03 8.07
C GLU A 124 7.75 21.59 7.96
N CYS A 125 7.14 20.65 8.68
CA CYS A 125 7.46 19.23 8.64
C CYS A 125 6.73 18.54 7.48
N VAL A 126 7.43 17.77 6.65
CA VAL A 126 6.83 17.05 5.50
C VAL A 126 5.82 15.96 5.91
N ALA A 127 5.91 15.44 7.14
CA ALA A 127 5.08 14.33 7.59
C ALA A 127 3.78 14.75 8.28
N CYS A 128 3.82 15.80 9.13
CA CYS A 128 2.63 16.28 9.84
C CYS A 128 2.10 17.62 9.33
N SER A 129 2.84 18.31 8.45
CA SER A 129 2.50 19.65 7.96
C SER A 129 2.42 20.74 9.04
N ASP A 130 2.95 20.47 10.24
CA ASP A 130 3.06 21.45 11.31
C ASP A 130 4.40 22.21 11.24
N SER A 131 4.39 23.45 11.72
CA SER A 131 5.57 24.32 11.82
C SER A 131 6.27 24.16 13.17
N HIS A 132 7.58 23.90 13.14
CA HIS A 132 8.40 23.73 14.33
C HIS A 132 9.65 24.63 14.29
N PRO A 133 10.27 24.94 15.44
CA PRO A 133 11.56 25.63 15.48
C PRO A 133 12.59 24.90 14.65
N GLU A 134 13.43 25.62 13.90
CA GLU A 134 14.48 25.05 13.05
C GLU A 134 15.43 24.11 13.83
N SER A 135 15.69 24.39 15.11
CA SER A 135 16.45 23.50 16.01
C SER A 135 15.83 22.11 16.22
N ASN A 136 14.51 22.00 15.98
CA ASN A 136 13.73 20.78 16.16
C ASN A 136 13.42 20.10 14.82
N MET A 137 14.21 20.40 13.80
CA MET A 137 14.05 19.89 12.46
C MET A 137 15.25 19.06 12.05
N ILE A 138 14.99 17.97 11.37
CA ILE A 138 15.99 17.03 10.86
C ILE A 138 15.81 16.97 9.36
N GLU A 139 16.82 17.42 8.63
CA GLU A 139 16.90 17.33 7.19
C GLU A 139 17.53 15.99 6.78
N ASN A 140 16.86 15.28 5.87
CA ASN A 140 17.39 14.06 5.27
C ASN A 140 18.23 14.37 4.02
N SER A 141 19.04 13.43 3.55
CA SER A 141 19.83 13.56 2.32
C SER A 141 19.00 13.80 1.05
N CYS A 142 17.69 13.53 1.08
CA CYS A 142 16.74 13.87 0.02
C CYS A 142 16.14 15.29 0.15
N SER A 143 16.70 16.15 0.99
CA SER A 143 16.26 17.54 1.27
C SER A 143 14.89 17.67 1.96
N HIS A 144 14.21 16.56 2.27
CA HIS A 144 12.98 16.59 3.05
C HIS A 144 13.27 16.79 4.52
N VAL A 145 12.46 17.63 5.17
CA VAL A 145 12.65 18.04 6.55
C VAL A 145 11.52 17.49 7.43
N TYR A 146 11.91 16.88 8.55
CA TYR A 146 11.00 16.28 9.52
C TYR A 146 11.18 16.93 10.88
N CYS A 147 10.09 17.13 11.62
CA CYS A 147 10.21 17.46 13.04
C CYS A 147 10.69 16.24 13.85
N GLN A 148 11.34 16.49 14.98
CA GLN A 148 11.86 15.45 15.88
C GLN A 148 10.81 14.38 16.21
N GLY A 149 9.58 14.79 16.54
CA GLY A 149 8.49 13.86 16.87
C GLY A 149 8.09 12.94 15.72
N CYS A 150 8.12 13.44 14.47
CA CYS A 150 7.85 12.60 13.30
C CYS A 150 8.98 11.60 13.03
N VAL A 151 10.24 11.98 13.28
CA VAL A 151 11.39 11.06 13.17
C VAL A 151 11.28 9.93 14.20
N ILE A 152 10.97 10.25 15.46
CA ILE A 152 10.76 9.25 16.52
C ILE A 152 9.64 8.30 16.14
N ARG A 153 8.51 8.81 15.63
CA ARG A 153 7.38 7.98 15.19
C ARG A 153 7.76 7.07 14.01
N LEU A 154 8.51 7.58 13.03
CA LEU A 154 9.02 6.76 11.92
C LEU A 154 9.94 5.64 12.42
N LEU A 155 10.82 5.94 13.38
CA LEU A 155 11.67 4.95 14.02
C LEU A 155 10.84 3.89 14.75
N GLN A 156 9.90 4.28 15.60
CA GLN A 156 9.03 3.36 16.32
C GLN A 156 8.25 2.44 15.39
N ASN A 157 7.67 2.99 14.31
CA ASN A 157 6.96 2.21 13.30
C ASN A 157 7.89 1.23 12.59
N SER A 158 9.13 1.64 12.28
CA SER A 158 10.12 0.74 11.66
C SER A 158 10.60 -0.39 12.57
N LEU A 159 10.57 -0.19 13.90
CA LEU A 159 10.88 -1.25 14.84
C LEU A 159 9.73 -2.26 14.99
N ALA A 160 8.50 -1.81 14.78
CA ALA A 160 7.31 -2.66 14.83
C ALA A 160 7.09 -3.45 13.53
N ASP A 161 7.35 -2.82 12.38
CA ASP A 161 7.17 -3.42 11.06
C ASP A 161 8.51 -3.50 10.32
N GLU A 162 9.01 -4.73 10.14
CA GLU A 162 10.27 -5.00 9.45
C GLU A 162 10.29 -4.47 8.01
N SER A 163 9.13 -4.37 7.33
CA SER A 163 9.07 -3.82 5.97
C SER A 163 9.40 -2.32 5.91
N LEU A 164 9.19 -1.62 7.03
CA LEU A 164 9.52 -0.20 7.21
C LEU A 164 10.94 0.01 7.73
N PHE A 165 11.67 -1.07 8.04
CA PHE A 165 13.04 -1.00 8.53
C PHE A 165 14.08 -1.06 7.40
N PRO A 166 15.20 -0.35 7.50
CA PRO A 166 15.42 0.84 8.33
C PRO A 166 14.49 1.99 7.89
N PRO A 167 14.23 2.99 8.76
CA PRO A 167 13.38 4.10 8.40
C PRO A 167 14.04 4.95 7.30
N ARG A 168 13.27 5.23 6.25
CA ARG A 168 13.73 5.88 5.02
C ARG A 168 12.81 7.04 4.63
N CYS A 169 13.38 8.02 3.92
CA CYS A 169 12.63 8.98 3.13
C CYS A 169 13.19 9.00 1.70
N CYS A 170 12.31 8.94 0.70
CA CYS A 170 12.71 8.85 -0.72
C CYS A 170 13.69 7.69 -0.99
N ARG A 171 13.51 6.56 -0.31
CA ARG A 171 14.41 5.38 -0.33
C ARG A 171 15.80 5.61 0.27
N LEU A 172 16.10 6.81 0.76
CA LEU A 172 17.34 7.12 1.47
C LEU A 172 17.15 6.93 2.99
N PRO A 173 18.09 6.29 3.71
CA PRO A 173 18.02 6.14 5.16
C PRO A 173 17.91 7.48 5.88
N LEU A 174 17.12 7.56 6.95
CA LEU A 174 17.09 8.74 7.81
C LEU A 174 18.40 8.87 8.61
N PRO A 175 18.92 10.09 8.84
CA PRO A 175 20.18 10.33 9.56
C PRO A 175 19.97 10.24 11.08
N LEU A 176 19.63 9.05 11.59
CA LEU A 176 19.31 8.85 13.00
C LEU A 176 20.49 9.11 13.95
N GLY A 177 21.74 9.00 13.47
CA GLY A 177 22.92 9.36 14.25
C GLY A 177 22.94 10.84 14.64
N SER A 178 22.58 11.73 13.72
CA SER A 178 22.43 13.17 14.00
C SER A 178 21.23 13.47 14.90
N ALA A 179 20.29 12.53 15.01
CA ALA A 179 19.13 12.61 15.88
C ALA A 179 19.35 11.93 17.25
N ARG A 180 20.57 11.47 17.59
CA ARG A 180 20.80 10.73 18.84
C ARG A 180 20.37 11.49 20.09
N GLY A 181 20.57 12.81 20.12
CA GLY A 181 20.21 13.65 21.26
C GLY A 181 18.70 13.79 21.52
N ILE A 182 17.84 13.35 20.60
CA ILE A 182 16.38 13.42 20.73
C ILE A 182 15.73 12.04 20.91
N ILE A 183 16.48 10.97 20.60
CA ILE A 183 16.04 9.59 20.73
C ILE A 183 16.45 9.13 22.13
N ASP A 184 15.49 8.65 22.91
CA ASP A 184 15.77 8.10 24.24
C ASP A 184 16.66 6.85 24.16
N ASP A 185 17.44 6.60 25.21
CA ASP A 185 18.46 5.55 25.22
C ASP A 185 17.87 4.15 25.00
N ALA A 186 16.69 3.88 25.55
CA ALA A 186 16.02 2.60 25.39
C ALA A 186 15.54 2.38 23.94
N LEU A 187 15.01 3.42 23.29
CA LEU A 187 14.63 3.36 21.89
C LEU A 187 15.86 3.21 20.97
N TRP A 188 16.97 3.85 21.31
CA TRP A 188 18.23 3.72 20.59
C TRP A 188 18.81 2.31 20.68
N GLU A 189 18.88 1.73 21.89
CA GLU A 189 19.35 0.36 22.10
C GLU A 189 18.53 -0.64 21.27
N ARG A 190 17.20 -0.49 21.26
CA ARG A 190 16.31 -1.31 20.42
C ARG A 190 16.59 -1.14 18.94
N PHE A 191 16.93 0.07 18.49
CA PHE A 191 17.33 0.34 17.11
C PHE A 191 18.65 -0.33 16.76
N GLU A 192 19.63 -0.33 17.66
CA GLU A 192 20.91 -1.02 17.46
C GLU A 192 20.72 -2.54 17.40
N GLU A 193 19.99 -3.14 18.35
CA GLU A 193 19.65 -4.57 18.33
C GLU A 193 18.93 -4.93 17.02
N LYS A 194 17.95 -4.12 16.59
CA LYS A 194 17.21 -4.36 15.35
C LYS A 194 18.08 -4.19 14.11
N SER A 195 19.05 -3.27 14.14
CA SER A 195 20.00 -3.07 13.03
C SER A 195 20.92 -4.27 12.86
N ILE A 196 21.40 -4.85 13.97
CA ILE A 196 22.19 -6.09 13.97
C ILE A 196 21.34 -7.26 13.46
N GLU A 197 20.12 -7.43 14.00
CA GLU A 197 19.17 -8.45 13.53
C GLU A 197 18.94 -8.32 12.03
N HIS A 198 18.67 -7.10 11.54
CA HIS A 198 18.36 -6.86 10.14
C HIS A 198 19.51 -7.25 9.21
N GLY A 199 20.75 -6.93 9.60
CA GLY A 199 21.97 -7.24 8.85
C GLY A 199 22.46 -8.68 8.96
N ASP A 200 22.00 -9.45 9.96
CA ASP A 200 22.38 -10.84 10.13
C ASP A 200 21.70 -11.75 9.08
N GLN A 201 22.51 -12.43 8.27
CA GLN A 201 22.06 -13.36 7.23
C GLN A 201 21.62 -14.71 7.80
N SER A 202 22.06 -15.02 9.02
CA SER A 202 21.93 -16.32 9.70
C SER A 202 21.12 -16.24 10.98
N ARG A 203 20.15 -15.31 11.04
CA ARG A 203 19.39 -14.94 12.23
C ARG A 203 18.95 -16.14 13.07
N THR A 204 19.21 -16.06 14.36
CA THR A 204 18.75 -17.06 15.33
C THR A 204 17.81 -16.38 16.32
N TYR A 205 16.59 -16.88 16.40
CA TYR A 205 15.60 -16.45 17.38
C TYR A 205 15.49 -17.49 18.47
N CYS A 206 15.10 -17.06 19.67
CA CYS A 206 14.82 -17.96 20.77
C CYS A 206 13.79 -19.01 20.37
N SER A 207 14.15 -20.28 20.54
CA SER A 207 13.28 -21.43 20.24
C SER A 207 12.03 -21.54 21.11
N ASN A 208 11.96 -20.80 22.24
CA ASN A 208 10.74 -20.68 23.03
C ASN A 208 9.75 -19.76 22.28
N PRO A 209 8.60 -20.27 21.79
CA PRO A 209 7.67 -19.48 20.98
C PRO A 209 7.08 -18.26 21.71
N ALA A 210 6.91 -18.35 23.03
CA ALA A 210 6.41 -17.24 23.85
C ALA A 210 7.46 -16.11 24.00
N CYS A 211 8.74 -16.43 23.82
CA CYS A 211 9.83 -15.45 23.87
C CYS A 211 10.17 -14.94 22.47
N SER A 212 10.55 -15.83 21.55
CA SER A 212 10.90 -15.55 20.15
C SER A 212 11.87 -14.37 19.92
N ARG A 213 12.60 -13.93 20.95
CA ARG A 213 13.53 -12.80 20.86
C ARG A 213 14.74 -13.18 20.02
N TYR A 214 15.23 -12.25 19.21
CA TYR A 214 16.49 -12.40 18.49
C TYR A 214 17.66 -12.63 19.46
N ILE A 215 18.53 -13.58 19.13
CA ILE A 215 19.74 -13.89 19.90
C ILE A 215 20.91 -13.17 19.21
N LEU A 216 21.55 -12.26 19.92
CA LEU A 216 22.68 -11.50 19.40
C LEU A 216 23.84 -12.44 19.07
N PRO A 217 24.65 -12.15 18.03
CA PRO A 217 25.82 -12.96 17.70
C PRO A 217 26.81 -13.13 18.86
N THR A 218 26.88 -12.15 19.77
CA THR A 218 27.71 -12.21 20.98
C THR A 218 27.27 -13.26 21.98
N ASP A 219 26.02 -13.71 21.91
CA ASP A 219 25.44 -14.75 22.79
C ASP A 219 25.42 -16.12 22.14
N VAL A 220 26.10 -16.25 20.99
CA VAL A 220 26.27 -17.50 20.27
C VAL A 220 27.66 -18.06 20.57
N HIS A 221 27.68 -19.28 21.09
CA HIS A 221 28.90 -20.05 21.33
C HIS A 221 28.87 -21.34 20.52
N GLY A 222 29.71 -21.41 19.48
CA GLY A 222 29.68 -22.51 18.53
C GLY A 222 28.34 -22.59 17.81
N THR A 223 27.58 -23.66 18.04
CA THR A 223 26.27 -23.90 17.42
C THR A 223 25.09 -23.58 18.34
N ILE A 224 25.35 -22.98 19.51
CA ILE A 224 24.34 -22.73 20.55
C ILE A 224 24.22 -21.23 20.79
N GLY A 225 23.03 -20.69 20.54
CA GLY A 225 22.65 -19.33 20.95
C GLY A 225 21.90 -19.37 22.28
N THR A 226 22.28 -18.52 23.23
CA THR A 226 21.62 -18.42 24.54
C THR A 226 20.78 -17.15 24.63
N CYS A 227 19.47 -17.29 24.88
CA CYS A 227 18.57 -16.14 24.98
C CYS A 227 18.77 -15.38 26.29
N ARG A 228 19.15 -14.09 26.25
CA ARG A 228 19.31 -13.25 27.45
C ARG A 228 18.04 -13.04 28.28
N SER A 229 16.86 -13.18 27.68
CA SER A 229 15.59 -12.91 28.36
C SER A 229 15.01 -14.09 29.12
N CYS A 230 15.26 -15.32 28.67
CA CYS A 230 14.70 -16.53 29.28
C CYS A 230 15.70 -17.68 29.46
N ASN A 231 16.97 -17.46 29.14
CA ASN A 231 18.08 -18.43 29.19
C ASN A 231 17.88 -19.68 28.31
N GLN A 232 16.83 -19.73 27.48
CA GLN A 232 16.61 -20.81 26.53
C GLN A 232 17.78 -20.90 25.54
N GLN A 233 18.34 -22.09 25.41
CA GLN A 233 19.39 -22.38 24.44
C GLN A 233 18.77 -22.90 23.14
N THR A 234 19.25 -22.36 22.02
CA THR A 234 18.74 -22.63 20.67
C THR A 234 19.89 -23.06 19.75
N CYS A 235 19.70 -24.12 19.00
CA CYS A 235 20.61 -24.54 17.95
C CYS A 235 20.59 -23.53 16.79
N THR A 236 21.75 -22.99 16.41
CA THR A 236 21.85 -22.01 15.31
C THR A 236 21.68 -22.63 13.93
N HIS A 237 21.77 -23.95 13.78
CA HIS A 237 21.56 -24.63 12.50
C HIS A 237 20.08 -24.93 12.25
N CYS A 238 19.44 -25.71 13.13
CA CYS A 238 18.02 -26.09 12.95
C CYS A 238 17.02 -25.12 13.58
N LYS A 239 17.49 -24.09 14.32
CA LYS A 239 16.68 -23.06 15.00
C LYS A 239 15.71 -23.59 16.06
N ARG A 240 15.87 -24.85 16.50
CA ARG A 240 15.11 -25.46 17.60
C ARG A 240 15.89 -25.41 18.91
N THR A 241 15.27 -25.84 20.00
CA THR A 241 15.93 -26.07 21.28
C THR A 241 17.22 -26.87 21.09
N THR A 242 18.28 -26.49 21.80
CA THR A 242 19.55 -27.20 21.78
C THR A 242 19.34 -28.70 21.99
N HIS A 243 20.01 -29.50 21.16
CA HIS A 243 19.89 -30.95 21.16
C HIS A 243 21.27 -31.60 20.94
N GLN A 244 21.36 -32.88 21.30
CA GLN A 244 22.49 -33.73 20.93
C GLN A 244 22.15 -34.48 19.63
N GLY A 245 23.17 -34.81 18.82
CA GLY A 245 23.00 -35.49 17.54
C GLY A 245 22.69 -34.56 16.36
N GLU A 246 22.35 -35.14 15.21
CA GLU A 246 22.18 -34.40 13.96
C GLU A 246 20.92 -33.53 13.94
N CYS A 247 21.02 -32.42 13.20
CA CYS A 247 19.88 -31.54 12.95
C CYS A 247 18.92 -32.18 11.95
N VAL A 248 17.71 -32.51 12.40
CA VAL A 248 16.62 -32.90 11.47
C VAL A 248 16.07 -31.63 10.79
N ASP A 249 16.27 -31.47 9.48
CA ASP A 249 15.70 -30.35 8.75
C ASP A 249 14.25 -30.63 8.32
N ASN A 250 13.30 -30.06 9.08
CA ASN A 250 11.87 -30.20 8.77
C ASN A 250 11.40 -29.16 7.72
N ARG A 251 12.29 -28.41 7.08
CA ARG A 251 11.92 -27.41 6.07
C ARG A 251 11.74 -28.00 4.68
N ALA A 252 12.06 -29.28 4.49
CA ALA A 252 12.00 -29.96 3.20
C ALA A 252 10.62 -29.79 2.52
N GLU A 253 9.53 -30.01 3.27
CA GLU A 253 8.16 -29.87 2.75
C GLU A 253 7.85 -28.45 2.30
N VAL A 254 8.24 -27.43 3.08
CA VAL A 254 8.03 -26.02 2.73
C VAL A 254 8.84 -25.64 1.49
N LEU A 255 10.05 -26.17 1.34
CA LEU A 255 10.89 -25.93 0.17
C LEU A 255 10.40 -26.68 -1.07
N GLU A 256 9.74 -27.82 -0.91
CA GLU A 256 9.07 -28.53 -2.00
C GLU A 256 7.84 -27.75 -2.46
N LEU A 257 7.00 -27.30 -1.52
CA LEU A 257 5.86 -26.45 -1.81
C LEU A 257 6.29 -25.16 -2.52
N ALA A 258 7.32 -24.50 -2.01
CA ALA A 258 7.88 -23.30 -2.65
C ALA A 258 8.30 -23.55 -4.11
N ARG A 259 8.90 -24.72 -4.40
CA ARG A 259 9.27 -25.10 -5.77
C ARG A 259 8.03 -25.35 -6.64
N ALA A 260 7.02 -26.02 -6.09
CA ALA A 260 5.76 -26.29 -6.80
C ALA A 260 5.00 -25.00 -7.13
N GLU A 261 4.98 -24.02 -6.21
CA GLU A 261 4.32 -22.72 -6.38
C GLU A 261 5.19 -21.68 -7.11
N GLY A 262 6.44 -22.02 -7.46
CA GLY A 262 7.38 -21.11 -8.12
C GLY A 262 7.87 -19.96 -7.22
N TRP A 263 7.76 -20.08 -5.90
CA TRP A 263 8.28 -19.09 -4.95
C TRP A 263 9.82 -19.06 -4.98
N GLN A 264 10.38 -17.85 -5.05
CA GLN A 264 11.81 -17.66 -5.12
C GLN A 264 12.43 -17.42 -3.74
N ARG A 265 13.62 -17.97 -3.50
CA ARG A 265 14.41 -17.67 -2.30
C ARG A 265 15.32 -16.48 -2.55
N CYS A 266 15.33 -15.53 -1.61
CA CYS A 266 16.34 -14.48 -1.59
C CYS A 266 17.73 -15.10 -1.46
N SER A 267 18.64 -14.78 -2.38
CA SER A 267 20.01 -15.29 -2.40
C SER A 267 20.85 -14.81 -1.21
N ASN A 268 20.47 -13.70 -0.57
CA ASN A 268 21.19 -13.16 0.60
C ASN A 268 20.70 -13.70 1.94
N CYS A 269 19.38 -13.81 2.17
CA CYS A 269 18.83 -14.21 3.48
C CYS A 269 17.95 -15.47 3.45
N SER A 270 17.83 -16.14 2.30
CA SER A 270 17.03 -17.36 2.12
C SER A 270 15.52 -17.23 2.40
N HIS A 271 14.99 -16.03 2.60
CA HIS A 271 13.56 -15.81 2.75
C HIS A 271 12.81 -16.18 1.46
N LEU A 272 11.65 -16.82 1.60
CA LEU A 272 10.78 -17.16 0.47
C LEU A 272 9.97 -15.94 0.04
N VAL A 273 9.91 -15.72 -1.27
CA VAL A 273 9.22 -14.60 -1.90
C VAL A 273 8.25 -15.15 -2.93
N GLU A 274 6.99 -14.76 -2.77
CA GLU A 274 5.95 -14.95 -3.78
C GLU A 274 5.84 -13.67 -4.64
N LEU A 275 5.77 -13.82 -5.96
CA LEU A 275 5.51 -12.72 -6.89
C LEU A 275 4.27 -13.02 -7.72
N HIS A 276 3.13 -12.52 -7.26
CA HIS A 276 1.86 -12.67 -7.98
C HIS A 276 1.82 -11.83 -9.27
N SER A 277 2.33 -10.60 -9.25
CA SER A 277 2.29 -9.71 -10.42
C SER A 277 3.37 -8.62 -10.36
N GLY A 278 3.83 -8.12 -11.51
CA GLY A 278 4.82 -7.04 -11.61
C GLY A 278 6.09 -7.45 -12.35
N CYS A 279 7.14 -6.63 -12.25
CA CYS A 279 8.45 -6.94 -12.82
C CYS A 279 9.20 -7.99 -11.98
N ASN A 280 10.17 -8.64 -12.61
CA ASN A 280 11.07 -9.59 -11.96
C ASN A 280 12.12 -8.92 -11.04
N HIS A 281 12.10 -7.59 -10.87
CA HIS A 281 12.90 -6.89 -9.87
C HIS A 281 12.28 -7.05 -8.48
N ILE A 282 12.95 -7.78 -7.61
CA ILE A 282 12.54 -7.96 -6.22
C ILE A 282 13.46 -7.18 -5.31
N THR A 283 12.90 -6.41 -4.38
CA THR A 283 13.61 -5.93 -3.19
C THR A 283 13.18 -6.78 -2.00
N CYS A 284 14.08 -7.62 -1.48
CA CYS A 284 13.80 -8.43 -0.30
C CYS A 284 13.61 -7.56 0.95
N ARG A 285 13.00 -8.12 2.01
CA ARG A 285 12.95 -7.49 3.35
C ARG A 285 14.34 -7.20 3.93
N CYS A 286 15.35 -7.99 3.56
CA CYS A 286 16.76 -7.72 3.89
C CYS A 286 17.42 -6.66 2.99
N GLN A 287 16.64 -5.95 2.16
CA GLN A 287 17.06 -4.94 1.18
C GLN A 287 17.88 -5.45 -0.01
N HIS A 288 18.21 -6.74 -0.06
CA HIS A 288 18.87 -7.32 -1.24
C HIS A 288 17.95 -7.24 -2.46
N GLU A 289 18.45 -6.65 -3.55
CA GLU A 289 17.74 -6.56 -4.81
C GLU A 289 18.18 -7.66 -5.77
N PHE A 290 17.23 -8.48 -6.24
CA PHE A 290 17.54 -9.65 -7.08
C PHE A 290 16.46 -9.91 -8.14
N CYS A 291 16.80 -10.72 -9.14
CA CYS A 291 15.88 -11.18 -10.16
C CYS A 291 15.02 -12.35 -9.65
N TYR A 292 13.68 -12.24 -9.73
CA TYR A 292 12.77 -13.30 -9.29
C TYR A 292 12.99 -14.64 -10.00
N VAL A 293 13.38 -14.61 -11.27
CA VAL A 293 13.54 -15.82 -12.09
C VAL A 293 14.77 -16.63 -11.67
N CYS A 294 15.90 -15.96 -11.42
CA CYS A 294 17.19 -16.64 -11.24
C CYS A 294 17.89 -16.37 -9.90
N ALA A 295 17.32 -15.54 -9.02
CA ALA A 295 17.89 -15.14 -7.73
C ALA A 295 19.24 -14.37 -7.77
N ILE A 296 19.77 -14.07 -8.96
CA ILE A 296 21.00 -13.31 -9.16
C ILE A 296 20.75 -11.83 -8.81
N PRO A 297 21.75 -11.08 -8.28
CA PRO A 297 21.60 -9.67 -8.00
C PRO A 297 21.07 -8.88 -9.21
N TRP A 298 20.20 -7.91 -8.93
CA TRP A 298 19.48 -7.19 -9.97
C TRP A 298 20.44 -6.56 -11.01
N LYS A 299 20.09 -6.64 -12.29
CA LYS A 299 20.89 -6.23 -13.46
C LYS A 299 22.19 -7.03 -13.71
N GLN A 300 22.39 -8.17 -13.05
CA GLN A 300 23.50 -9.09 -13.34
C GLN A 300 23.06 -10.36 -14.09
N CYS A 301 21.86 -10.34 -14.70
CA CYS A 301 21.33 -11.44 -15.50
C CYS A 301 20.63 -10.92 -16.76
N GLU A 302 20.46 -11.79 -17.76
CA GLU A 302 19.76 -11.51 -19.02
C GLU A 302 18.27 -11.92 -19.00
N CYS A 303 17.73 -12.22 -17.80
CA CYS A 303 16.31 -12.56 -17.67
C CYS A 303 15.42 -11.40 -18.13
N ALA A 304 14.25 -11.73 -18.68
CA ALA A 304 13.25 -10.74 -19.03
C ALA A 304 12.89 -9.88 -17.80
N HIS A 305 12.70 -8.57 -18.02
CA HIS A 305 12.35 -7.65 -16.94
C HIS A 305 11.00 -7.95 -16.29
N TRP A 306 10.07 -8.55 -17.02
CA TRP A 306 8.77 -8.97 -16.52
C TRP A 306 8.29 -10.20 -17.30
N ASP A 307 7.26 -10.82 -16.77
CA ASP A 307 6.54 -11.92 -17.39
C ASP A 307 5.20 -11.40 -17.88
N GLU A 308 4.96 -11.53 -19.18
CA GLU A 308 3.80 -10.96 -19.85
C GLU A 308 2.49 -11.61 -19.38
N ALA A 309 2.51 -12.91 -19.06
CA ALA A 309 1.32 -13.60 -18.54
C ALA A 309 0.88 -13.04 -17.19
N ARG A 310 1.84 -12.77 -16.29
CA ARG A 310 1.56 -12.15 -14.96
C ARG A 310 1.02 -10.72 -15.09
N LEU A 311 1.46 -9.97 -16.09
CA LEU A 311 0.92 -8.63 -16.35
C LEU A 311 -0.49 -8.68 -16.92
N GLN A 312 -0.73 -9.61 -17.85
CA GLN A 312 -2.04 -9.81 -18.47
C GLN A 312 -3.07 -10.28 -17.45
N GLU A 313 -2.73 -11.26 -16.60
CA GLU A 313 -3.60 -11.73 -15.51
C GLU A 313 -3.97 -10.56 -14.58
N ARG A 314 -3.00 -9.74 -14.18
CA ARG A 314 -3.29 -8.54 -13.37
C ARG A 314 -4.21 -7.57 -14.10
N ALA A 315 -4.01 -7.35 -15.41
CA ALA A 315 -4.85 -6.48 -16.21
C ALA A 315 -6.29 -7.00 -16.27
N GLU A 316 -6.48 -8.32 -16.43
CA GLU A 316 -7.78 -8.98 -16.41
C GLU A 316 -8.45 -8.87 -15.05
N LEU A 317 -7.72 -9.06 -13.95
CA LEU A 317 -8.25 -8.86 -12.60
C LEU A 317 -8.71 -7.40 -12.37
N ILE A 318 -7.93 -6.43 -12.84
CA ILE A 318 -8.30 -5.01 -12.79
C ILE A 318 -9.53 -4.75 -13.66
N ALA A 319 -9.57 -5.30 -14.88
CA ALA A 319 -10.70 -5.16 -15.79
C ALA A 319 -11.97 -5.78 -15.21
N ALA A 320 -11.91 -6.98 -14.64
CA ALA A 320 -13.04 -7.64 -13.98
C ALA A 320 -13.54 -6.83 -12.78
N ARG A 321 -12.63 -6.27 -11.97
CA ARG A 321 -12.98 -5.34 -10.89
C ARG A 321 -13.67 -4.09 -11.40
N ASN A 322 -13.20 -3.52 -12.51
CA ASN A 322 -13.75 -2.33 -13.13
C ASN A 322 -15.05 -2.62 -13.93
N GLN A 323 -15.25 -3.84 -14.44
CA GLN A 323 -16.50 -4.27 -15.09
C GLN A 323 -17.62 -4.48 -14.07
N ARG A 324 -17.32 -4.86 -12.83
CA ARG A 324 -18.29 -4.74 -11.72
C ARG A 324 -18.70 -3.28 -11.45
N VAL A 325 -17.99 -2.31 -12.03
CA VAL A 325 -18.25 -0.87 -11.95
C VAL A 325 -18.85 -0.29 -13.25
N HIS A 326 -18.86 -1.04 -14.38
CA HIS A 326 -19.42 -0.60 -15.67
C HIS A 326 -20.31 -1.69 -16.29
N PRO A 327 -21.61 -1.44 -16.57
CA PRO A 327 -22.46 -2.42 -17.23
C PRO A 327 -21.94 -2.72 -18.65
N PRO A 328 -22.02 -3.97 -19.13
CA PRO A 328 -21.48 -4.37 -20.43
C PRO A 328 -22.22 -3.68 -21.60
N PRO A 329 -21.53 -3.41 -22.73
CA PRO A 329 -22.16 -2.83 -23.91
C PRO A 329 -23.14 -3.82 -24.54
N MET A 330 -24.35 -3.35 -24.86
CA MET A 330 -25.36 -4.15 -25.54
C MET A 330 -24.93 -4.41 -26.98
N ILE A 331 -24.43 -5.62 -27.27
CA ILE A 331 -24.20 -6.07 -28.66
C ILE A 331 -25.57 -6.23 -29.33
N ALA A 332 -25.87 -5.36 -30.30
CA ALA A 332 -27.06 -5.44 -31.12
C ALA A 332 -26.91 -6.60 -32.11
N ILE A 333 -27.59 -7.72 -31.84
CA ILE A 333 -27.81 -8.76 -32.85
C ILE A 333 -28.76 -8.18 -33.89
N THR A 334 -28.21 -7.74 -35.02
CA THR A 334 -28.99 -7.34 -36.19
C THR A 334 -29.67 -8.59 -36.78
N MET A 335 -30.91 -8.86 -36.38
CA MET A 335 -31.73 -9.85 -37.07
C MET A 335 -32.16 -9.27 -38.43
N LEU A 336 -31.56 -9.76 -39.51
CA LEU A 336 -32.06 -9.56 -40.87
C LEU A 336 -33.39 -10.30 -41.00
N CYS A 337 -34.47 -9.54 -41.14
CA CYS A 337 -35.81 -10.07 -41.37
C CYS A 337 -35.95 -10.46 -42.85
N GLY A 338 -35.67 -11.71 -43.19
CA GLY A 338 -35.98 -12.31 -44.48
C GLY A 338 -37.31 -13.06 -44.42
N LYS A 339 -38.34 -12.55 -45.11
CA LYS A 339 -39.59 -13.28 -45.38
C LYS A 339 -39.28 -14.40 -46.39
N GLY A 340 -39.54 -15.66 -46.03
CA GLY A 340 -39.48 -16.75 -47.00
C GLY A 340 -39.46 -18.13 -46.37
N SER A 341 -40.60 -18.81 -46.46
CA SER A 341 -40.82 -20.26 -46.48
C SER A 341 -39.75 -21.18 -45.88
N ILE A 342 -40.16 -21.87 -44.81
CA ILE A 342 -39.50 -23.02 -44.21
C ILE A 342 -39.39 -24.15 -45.25
N SER A 343 -38.17 -24.62 -45.49
CA SER A 343 -37.87 -25.95 -46.01
C SER A 343 -36.59 -26.43 -45.30
N PRO A 344 -36.50 -27.70 -44.88
CA PRO A 344 -35.39 -28.16 -44.05
C PRO A 344 -34.18 -28.46 -44.95
N LEU A 345 -33.23 -27.53 -45.03
CA LEU A 345 -31.92 -27.82 -45.62
C LEU A 345 -30.99 -28.38 -44.55
N ASN A 346 -31.09 -29.70 -44.42
CA ASN A 346 -30.00 -30.68 -44.32
C ASN A 346 -28.59 -30.08 -44.04
N VAL A 347 -28.20 -30.04 -42.76
CA VAL A 347 -26.80 -29.83 -42.39
C VAL A 347 -26.06 -31.15 -42.63
N ARG A 348 -25.46 -31.29 -43.82
CA ARG A 348 -24.46 -32.32 -44.07
C ARG A 348 -23.18 -31.96 -43.31
N ASN A 349 -22.90 -32.79 -42.31
CA ASN A 349 -21.63 -32.89 -41.63
C ASN A 349 -20.56 -33.44 -42.59
N VAL A 350 -19.46 -32.70 -42.77
CA VAL A 350 -18.12 -33.16 -43.15
C VAL A 350 -17.22 -32.28 -42.28
N ALA A 351 -16.46 -32.76 -41.29
CA ALA A 351 -15.80 -34.04 -41.12
C ALA A 351 -15.82 -34.47 -39.64
N THR A 352 -15.75 -35.79 -39.44
CA THR A 352 -15.48 -36.52 -38.16
C THR A 352 -16.44 -36.18 -37.01
N GLY A 353 -17.47 -36.96 -36.68
CA GLY A 353 -17.53 -38.42 -36.64
C GLY A 353 -17.62 -38.93 -35.20
N CYS A 354 -18.61 -38.48 -34.41
CA CYS A 354 -19.24 -39.25 -33.34
C CYS A 354 -20.48 -38.52 -32.80
N LEU A 355 -21.64 -39.17 -32.88
CA LEU A 355 -22.90 -38.71 -32.30
C LEU A 355 -22.99 -39.22 -30.85
N ILE A 356 -23.02 -38.32 -29.86
CA ILE A 356 -23.52 -38.68 -28.52
C ILE A 356 -24.86 -37.99 -28.35
N SER A 357 -25.92 -38.81 -28.30
CA SER A 357 -27.27 -38.38 -27.94
C SER A 357 -27.36 -38.35 -26.42
N PHE A 358 -27.65 -37.19 -25.82
CA PHE A 358 -28.12 -37.13 -24.44
C PHE A 358 -29.64 -36.94 -24.43
N SER A 359 -30.33 -37.98 -23.99
CA SER A 359 -31.73 -37.90 -23.56
C SER A 359 -31.80 -37.21 -22.20
N ASN A 360 -32.78 -36.34 -22.07
CA ASN A 360 -33.05 -35.52 -20.90
C ASN A 360 -33.62 -36.39 -19.77
N ALA A 361 -32.96 -36.47 -18.60
CA ALA A 361 -33.57 -36.99 -17.38
C ALA A 361 -32.85 -36.48 -16.12
N GLY A 362 -33.61 -35.78 -15.27
CA GLY A 362 -33.61 -35.99 -13.82
C GLY A 362 -32.45 -35.44 -12.98
N ILE A 363 -32.77 -34.41 -12.19
CA ILE A 363 -32.03 -33.96 -11.00
C ILE A 363 -31.95 -35.09 -9.96
N VAL A 364 -30.75 -35.37 -9.41
CA VAL A 364 -30.51 -35.70 -7.98
C VAL A 364 -29.01 -35.64 -7.63
N ASP A 365 -28.75 -35.25 -6.38
CA ASP A 365 -27.48 -34.98 -5.71
C ASP A 365 -26.41 -36.10 -5.70
N SER A 366 -25.18 -35.67 -5.35
CA SER A 366 -24.05 -36.39 -4.73
C SER A 366 -22.81 -36.76 -5.59
N LYS A 367 -21.66 -36.22 -5.17
CA LYS A 367 -20.28 -36.74 -5.38
C LYS A 367 -20.16 -38.10 -4.62
N PRO A 368 -19.26 -39.05 -4.97
CA PRO A 368 -17.80 -38.79 -5.12
C PRO A 368 -17.02 -39.68 -6.12
N ALA A 369 -15.73 -39.34 -6.28
CA ALA A 369 -14.53 -40.13 -6.62
C ALA A 369 -14.64 -41.40 -7.50
N GLY A 370 -13.83 -41.44 -8.58
CA GLY A 370 -13.56 -42.67 -9.33
C GLY A 370 -12.66 -42.47 -10.54
N ILE A 371 -11.36 -42.69 -10.31
CA ILE A 371 -10.30 -43.16 -11.22
C ILE A 371 -10.82 -44.02 -12.39
N ALA A 372 -10.36 -43.76 -13.62
CA ALA A 372 -10.33 -44.75 -14.70
C ALA A 372 -9.24 -44.44 -15.73
N GLU A 373 -8.33 -45.40 -15.87
CA GLU A 373 -7.24 -45.52 -16.84
C GLU A 373 -7.78 -45.66 -18.28
N CYS A 374 -7.05 -45.13 -19.26
CA CYS A 374 -7.26 -45.45 -20.67
C CYS A 374 -6.24 -46.50 -21.12
N ILE A 375 -6.74 -47.71 -21.33
CA ILE A 375 -6.08 -48.83 -22.00
C ILE A 375 -6.17 -48.56 -23.52
N GLY A 376 -5.08 -48.79 -24.24
CA GLY A 376 -4.94 -48.49 -25.67
C GLY A 376 -5.56 -49.52 -26.64
N SER A 377 -5.11 -49.37 -27.90
CA SER A 377 -5.32 -50.20 -29.10
C SER A 377 -6.51 -49.83 -29.99
N ASN A 378 -6.25 -49.23 -31.15
CA ASN A 378 -5.74 -49.93 -32.34
C ASN A 378 -5.02 -48.98 -33.30
#